data_AF-A0A5D0CXL6-F1
#
_entry.id   AF-A0A5D0CXL6-F1
#
_cell.length_a   1.000
_cell.length_b   1.000
_cell.length_c   1.000
_cell.angle_alpha   90.00
_cell.angle_beta   90.00
_cell.angle_gamma   90.00
#
_symmetry.space_group_name_H-M   'P 1'
#
loop_
_entity.id
_entity.type
_entity.pdbx_description
1 polymer ?
#
loop_
_entity_poly.entity_id
_entity_poly.type
_entity_poly.pdbx_seq_one_letter_code
_entity_poly.pdbx_strand_id
1 'polypeptide(L)'
;MNQKYLIATAQGQEQNVALCITANAQNIASFLTQYREAPFISIDTLHDFPFLTARYGFVDTCYDQQYLIHHLLPALNPMQLEDVKAPELTFLTNPSDLLGYEAPKPDWNCLMDYGITDEEYNVMDMQIDESEDNEL
;
A
#
# COMPACT_ATOMS: atom_id res chain seq x y z
N MET A 1 6.71 -6.47 -0.34
CA MET A 1 6.16 -5.63 -1.42
C MET A 1 6.95 -5.87 -2.69
N ASN A 2 6.36 -6.62 -3.63
CA ASN A 2 6.99 -7.06 -4.88
C ASN A 2 6.52 -6.31 -6.15
N GLN A 3 5.76 -5.22 -6.00
CA GLN A 3 5.22 -4.45 -7.12
C GLN A 3 6.26 -3.46 -7.67
N LYS A 4 6.16 -3.15 -8.97
CA LYS A 4 6.93 -2.05 -9.60
C LYS A 4 6.17 -0.73 -9.63
N TYR A 5 4.84 -0.81 -9.75
CA TYR A 5 3.94 0.33 -9.83
C TYR A 5 2.73 0.13 -8.91
N LEU A 6 2.19 1.22 -8.40
CA LEU A 6 0.99 1.27 -7.57
C LEU A 6 0.06 2.38 -8.08
N ILE A 7 -1.23 2.23 -7.85
CA ILE A 7 -2.22 3.29 -8.04
C ILE A 7 -2.36 4.00 -6.70
N ALA A 8 -2.02 5.30 -6.66
CA ALA A 8 -2.18 6.14 -5.48
C ALA A 8 -3.34 7.12 -5.72
N THR A 9 -4.35 7.06 -4.88
CA THR A 9 -5.51 7.95 -4.94
C THR A 9 -5.61 8.81 -3.69
N ALA A 10 -5.97 10.07 -3.86
CA ALA A 10 -6.24 10.99 -2.75
C ALA A 10 -7.58 11.66 -2.97
N GLN A 11 -8.49 11.53 -1.99
CA GLN A 11 -9.77 12.21 -2.00
C GLN A 11 -9.59 13.61 -1.39
N GLY A 12 -9.32 14.61 -2.23
CA GLY A 12 -9.19 15.99 -1.79
C GLY A 12 -10.54 16.66 -1.53
N GLN A 13 -10.53 17.81 -0.85
CA GLN A 13 -11.74 18.61 -0.65
C GLN A 13 -12.27 19.24 -1.94
N GLU A 14 -11.37 19.64 -2.85
CA GLU A 14 -11.70 20.30 -4.12
C GLU A 14 -11.56 19.38 -5.33
N GLN A 15 -10.57 18.48 -5.30
CA GLN A 15 -10.29 17.58 -6.42
C GLN A 15 -9.73 16.24 -5.92
N ASN A 16 -10.19 15.17 -6.54
CA ASN A 16 -9.61 13.83 -6.37
C ASN A 16 -8.40 13.68 -7.30
N VAL A 17 -7.34 13.07 -6.78
CA VAL A 17 -6.13 12.73 -7.53
C VAL A 17 -6.02 11.22 -7.64
N ALA A 18 -5.62 10.73 -8.82
CA ALA A 18 -5.25 9.34 -9.05
C ALA A 18 -4.00 9.31 -9.92
N LEU A 19 -2.91 8.71 -9.42
CA LEU A 19 -1.62 8.62 -10.10
C LEU A 19 -1.13 7.17 -10.10
N CYS A 20 -0.52 6.74 -11.21
CA CYS A 20 0.25 5.50 -11.25
C CYS A 20 1.70 5.81 -10.84
N ILE A 21 2.08 5.50 -9.61
CA ILE A 21 3.37 5.84 -9.01
C ILE A 21 4.34 4.66 -9.07
N THR A 22 5.65 4.93 -9.09
CA THR A 22 6.65 3.88 -8.85
C THR A 22 6.52 3.36 -7.42
N ALA A 23 6.50 2.04 -7.26
CA ALA A 23 6.32 1.35 -5.98
C ALA A 23 7.63 1.32 -5.18
N ASN A 24 7.90 2.35 -4.41
CA ASN A 24 8.99 2.36 -3.43
C ASN A 24 8.65 3.27 -2.24
N ALA A 25 9.33 3.06 -1.11
CA ALA A 25 9.00 3.71 0.15
C ALA A 25 9.09 5.24 0.07
N GLN A 26 10.12 5.76 -0.61
CA GLN A 26 10.33 7.19 -0.76
C GLN A 26 9.18 7.85 -1.52
N ASN A 27 8.76 7.23 -2.63
CA ASN A 27 7.73 7.79 -3.50
C ASN A 27 6.33 7.68 -2.87
N ILE A 28 6.05 6.59 -2.16
CA ILE A 28 4.84 6.43 -1.36
C ILE A 28 4.81 7.50 -0.25
N ALA A 29 5.90 7.67 0.49
CA ALA A 29 6.01 8.69 1.54
C ALA A 29 5.84 10.12 1.01
N SER A 30 6.43 10.42 -0.15
CA SER A 30 6.20 11.69 -0.87
C SER A 30 4.73 11.91 -1.17
N PHE A 31 4.01 10.88 -1.65
CA PHE A 31 2.59 11.00 -1.98
C PHE A 31 1.77 11.32 -0.73
N LEU A 32 1.98 10.55 0.35
CA LEU A 32 1.30 10.75 1.63
C LEU A 32 1.55 12.15 2.20
N THR A 33 2.78 12.65 2.08
CA THR A 33 3.16 13.98 2.57
C THR A 33 2.57 15.10 1.72
N GLN A 34 2.63 14.96 0.39
CA GLN A 34 2.12 15.95 -0.55
C GLN A 34 0.60 16.09 -0.50
N TYR A 35 -0.10 14.98 -0.28
CA TYR A 35 -1.56 14.93 -0.18
C TYR A 35 -2.06 14.80 1.27
N ARG A 36 -1.26 15.24 2.25
CA ARG A 36 -1.57 15.08 3.69
C ARG A 36 -2.86 15.76 4.16
N GLU A 37 -3.44 16.66 3.37
CA GLU A 37 -4.73 17.30 3.71
C GLU A 37 -5.94 16.47 3.25
N ALA A 38 -5.72 15.39 2.49
CA ALA A 38 -6.80 14.52 2.02
C ALA A 38 -7.38 13.69 3.18
N PRO A 39 -8.70 13.73 3.44
CA PRO A 39 -9.36 12.90 4.45
C PRO A 39 -9.19 11.39 4.22
N PHE A 40 -8.95 10.97 2.97
CA PHE A 40 -8.73 9.58 2.63
C PHE A 40 -7.76 9.45 1.45
N ILE A 41 -6.82 8.52 1.59
CA ILE A 41 -5.85 8.10 0.57
C ILE A 41 -5.90 6.58 0.49
N SER A 42 -5.92 6.04 -0.73
CA SER A 42 -5.68 4.61 -0.98
C SER A 42 -4.45 4.43 -1.85
N ILE A 43 -3.72 3.35 -1.60
CA ILE A 43 -2.65 2.86 -2.46
C ILE A 43 -2.93 1.40 -2.71
N ASP A 44 -3.06 1.07 -3.98
CA ASP A 44 -3.50 -0.23 -4.47
C ASP A 44 -2.55 -0.72 -5.57
N THR A 45 -2.54 -2.03 -5.83
CA THR A 45 -1.85 -2.56 -7.01
C THR A 45 -2.56 -2.17 -8.29
N LEU A 46 -1.95 -2.42 -9.45
CA LEU A 46 -2.59 -2.19 -10.76
C LEU A 46 -3.82 -3.09 -11.02
N HIS A 47 -4.05 -4.09 -10.17
CA HIS A 47 -5.21 -4.99 -10.24
C HIS A 47 -6.21 -4.73 -9.10
N ASP A 48 -6.20 -3.52 -8.55
CA ASP A 48 -7.08 -3.08 -7.46
C ASP A 48 -6.96 -3.92 -6.17
N PHE A 49 -5.84 -4.63 -6.00
CA PHE A 49 -5.55 -5.32 -4.74
C PHE A 49 -5.02 -4.32 -3.70
N PRO A 50 -5.65 -4.20 -2.51
CA PRO A 50 -5.27 -3.20 -1.51
C PRO A 50 -3.86 -3.37 -0.97
N PHE A 51 -3.16 -2.26 -0.76
CA PHE A 51 -1.84 -2.25 -0.12
C PHE A 51 -1.82 -1.37 1.14
N LEU A 52 -2.25 -0.12 1.03
CA LEU A 52 -2.22 0.85 2.13
C LEU A 52 -3.38 1.83 2.05
N THR A 53 -3.91 2.22 3.20
CA THR A 53 -4.81 3.36 3.35
C THR A 53 -4.22 4.39 4.29
N ALA A 54 -4.58 5.65 4.10
CA ALA A 54 -4.15 6.73 4.97
C ALA A 54 -5.25 7.79 5.14
N ARG A 55 -5.19 8.50 6.27
CA ARG A 55 -6.06 9.63 6.59
C ARG A 55 -5.18 10.80 6.99
N TYR A 56 -5.36 11.93 6.33
CA TYR A 56 -4.58 13.14 6.59
C TYR A 56 -3.05 12.89 6.56
N GLY A 57 -2.60 12.08 5.60
CA GLY A 57 -1.19 11.71 5.44
C GLY A 57 -0.65 10.70 6.46
N PHE A 58 -1.45 10.27 7.45
CA PHE A 58 -1.09 9.21 8.40
C PHE A 58 -1.60 7.86 7.92
N VAL A 59 -0.75 6.84 7.99
CA VAL A 59 -1.12 5.47 7.63
C VAL A 59 -2.19 4.96 8.59
N ASP A 60 -3.31 4.50 8.03
CA ASP A 60 -4.44 3.89 8.74
C ASP A 60 -4.28 2.36 8.74
N THR A 61 -4.14 1.78 7.54
CA THR A 61 -3.87 0.34 7.35
C THR A 61 -2.72 0.14 6.36
N CYS A 62 -1.85 -0.85 6.59
CA CYS A 62 -0.94 -1.37 5.58
C CYS A 62 -0.92 -2.89 5.66
N TYR A 63 -1.19 -3.58 4.55
CA TYR A 63 -1.30 -5.04 4.55
C TYR A 63 0.06 -5.74 4.55
N ASP A 64 1.13 -5.04 4.18
CA ASP A 64 2.52 -5.51 4.31
C ASP A 64 3.21 -4.84 5.51
N GLN A 65 3.03 -5.43 6.69
CA GLN A 65 3.57 -4.89 7.94
C GLN A 65 5.11 -4.86 7.95
N GLN A 66 5.76 -5.84 7.30
CA GLN A 66 7.21 -5.88 7.19
C GLN A 66 7.72 -4.70 6.37
N TYR A 67 7.06 -4.40 5.25
CA TYR A 67 7.39 -3.23 4.45
C TYR A 67 7.07 -1.91 5.16
N LEU A 68 5.95 -1.83 5.88
CA LEU A 68 5.60 -0.67 6.68
C LEU A 68 6.73 -0.32 7.65
N ILE A 69 7.16 -1.29 8.46
CA ILE A 69 8.14 -1.08 9.55
C ILE A 69 9.55 -0.82 9.01
N HIS A 70 10.00 -1.61 8.05
CA HIS A 70 11.40 -1.60 7.63
C HIS A 70 11.70 -0.63 6.48
N HIS A 71 10.68 -0.17 5.75
CA HIS A 71 10.87 0.66 4.58
C HIS A 71 10.05 1.96 4.62
N LEU A 72 8.72 1.86 4.79
CA LEU A 72 7.86 3.03 4.67
C LEU A 72 7.99 4.01 5.84
N LEU A 73 7.86 3.55 7.09
CA LEU A 73 7.97 4.42 8.27
C LEU A 73 9.34 5.13 8.35
N PRO A 74 10.47 4.46 8.08
CA PRO A 74 11.76 5.15 7.99
C PRO A 74 11.82 6.28 6.95
N ALA A 75 11.10 6.16 5.84
CA ALA A 75 11.03 7.20 4.82
C ALA A 75 10.01 8.30 5.17
N LEU A 76 8.87 7.92 5.73
CA LEU A 76 7.72 8.80 6.01
C LEU A 76 7.94 9.67 7.24
N ASN A 77 8.43 9.11 8.34
CA ASN A 77 8.53 9.83 9.62
C ASN A 77 9.38 11.12 9.51
N PRO A 78 10.58 11.11 8.89
CA PRO A 78 11.36 12.35 8.75
C PRO A 78 10.67 13.41 7.88
N MET A 79 9.84 13.01 6.91
CA MET A 79 9.08 13.94 6.09
C MET A 79 7.92 14.57 6.87
N GLN A 80 7.22 13.77 7.67
CA GLN A 80 6.12 14.25 8.50
C GLN A 80 6.59 15.16 9.65
N LEU A 81 7.79 14.92 10.16
CA LEU A 81 8.46 15.78 11.15
C LEU A 81 9.10 17.03 10.53
N GLU A 82 9.06 17.17 9.20
CA GLU A 82 9.69 18.27 8.44
C GLU A 82 11.22 18.32 8.56
N ASP A 83 11.86 17.25 9.05
CA ASP A 83 13.32 17.08 9.10
C ASP A 83 13.92 16.94 7.69
N VAL A 84 13.16 16.35 6.77
CA VAL A 84 13.56 16.15 5.37
C VAL A 84 12.43 16.60 4.44
N LYS A 85 12.76 17.37 3.40
CA LYS A 85 11.79 17.75 2.37
C LYS A 85 11.39 16.52 1.54
N ALA A 86 10.09 16.32 1.35
CA ALA A 86 9.59 15.29 0.44
C ALA A 86 10.14 15.51 -0.99
N PRO A 87 10.73 14.47 -1.62
CA PRO A 87 11.18 14.55 -3.01
C PRO A 87 10.00 14.61 -3.97
N GLU A 88 10.26 15.01 -5.21
CA GLU A 88 9.25 15.04 -6.28
C GLU A 88 8.71 13.64 -6.57
N LEU A 89 7.40 13.57 -6.81
CA LEU A 89 6.72 12.32 -7.15
C LEU A 89 7.17 11.78 -8.50
N THR A 90 7.50 10.49 -8.50
CA THR A 90 7.76 9.73 -9.72
C THR A 90 6.51 8.94 -10.10
N PHE A 91 5.83 9.36 -11.16
CA PHE A 91 4.62 8.71 -11.66
C PHE A 91 4.66 8.58 -13.18
N LEU A 92 3.92 7.60 -13.71
CA LEU A 92 3.82 7.36 -15.14
C LEU A 92 3.00 8.47 -15.80
N THR A 93 3.57 9.05 -16.84
CA THR A 93 2.92 10.08 -17.67
C THR A 93 2.38 9.50 -18.98
N ASN A 94 2.90 8.34 -19.41
CA ASN A 94 2.49 7.66 -20.65
C ASN A 94 2.02 6.23 -20.36
N PRO A 95 0.76 5.86 -20.72
CA PRO A 95 0.26 4.50 -20.58
C PRO A 95 1.08 3.44 -21.33
N SER A 96 1.84 3.85 -22.36
CA SER A 96 2.69 2.94 -23.15
C SER A 96 3.78 2.27 -22.31
N ASP A 97 4.17 2.88 -21.18
CA ASP A 97 5.17 2.34 -20.25
C ASP A 97 4.68 1.09 -19.49
N LEU A 98 3.38 0.80 -19.58
CA LEU A 98 2.74 -0.41 -19.03
C LEU A 98 2.53 -1.50 -20.10
N LEU A 99 2.85 -1.24 -21.38
CA LEU A 99 2.67 -2.25 -22.42
C LEU A 99 3.56 -3.46 -22.17
N GLY A 100 2.94 -4.63 -22.02
CA GLY A 100 3.64 -5.88 -21.71
C GLY A 100 4.11 -6.01 -20.27
N TYR A 101 3.78 -5.06 -19.39
CA TYR A 101 3.98 -5.22 -17.95
C TYR A 101 2.84 -6.03 -17.36
N GLU A 102 3.17 -7.20 -16.83
CA GLU A 102 2.27 -8.03 -16.02
C GLU A 102 2.58 -7.77 -14.55
N ALA A 103 1.60 -7.25 -13.78
CA ALA A 103 1.83 -6.99 -12.37
C ALA A 103 1.88 -8.33 -11.60
N PRO A 104 2.88 -8.53 -10.73
CA PRO A 104 2.99 -9.77 -10.00
C PRO A 104 1.86 -9.91 -8.97
N LYS A 105 1.53 -11.16 -8.62
CA LYS A 105 0.66 -11.43 -7.47
C LYS A 105 1.29 -10.79 -6.22
N PRO A 106 0.53 -10.01 -5.42
CA PRO A 106 1.01 -9.44 -4.17
C PRO A 106 1.63 -10.48 -3.24
N ASP A 107 2.72 -10.11 -2.57
CA ASP A 107 3.40 -10.90 -1.53
C ASP A 107 2.89 -10.58 -0.11
N TRP A 108 1.65 -10.08 -0.02
CA TRP A 108 0.95 -9.78 1.22
C TRP A 108 -0.51 -10.21 1.12
N ASN A 109 -1.17 -10.37 2.28
CA ASN A 109 -2.55 -10.81 2.37
C ASN A 109 -3.47 -9.69 2.93
N CYS A 110 -4.61 -9.47 2.28
CA CYS A 110 -5.61 -8.49 2.69
C CYS A 110 -6.93 -9.11 3.20
N LEU A 111 -7.01 -10.44 3.33
CA LEU A 111 -8.23 -11.16 3.74
C LEU A 111 -8.72 -10.82 5.15
N MET A 112 -7.82 -10.35 6.02
CA MET A 112 -8.15 -9.85 7.34
C MET A 112 -7.60 -8.42 7.43
N ASP A 113 -8.44 -7.46 7.76
CA ASP A 113 -8.16 -6.00 7.80
C ASP A 113 -6.90 -5.57 8.58
N TYR A 114 -6.25 -6.50 9.30
CA TYR A 114 -5.07 -6.29 10.11
C TYR A 114 -3.76 -6.82 9.51
N GLY A 115 -3.77 -7.40 8.30
CA GLY A 115 -2.57 -7.87 7.61
C GLY A 115 -1.88 -9.00 8.38
N ILE A 116 -2.39 -10.23 8.22
CA ILE A 116 -1.70 -11.43 8.70
C ILE A 116 -0.66 -11.87 7.66
N THR A 117 0.47 -12.39 8.12
CA THR A 117 1.49 -13.00 7.27
C THR A 117 0.95 -14.25 6.58
N ASP A 118 1.57 -14.66 5.48
CA ASP A 118 1.22 -15.93 4.81
C ASP A 118 1.39 -17.14 5.75
N GLU A 119 2.35 -17.09 6.68
CA GLU A 119 2.54 -18.11 7.71
C GLU A 119 1.36 -18.16 8.68
N GLU A 120 0.92 -17.01 9.18
CA GLU A 120 -0.27 -16.92 10.04
C GLU A 120 -1.54 -17.36 9.31
N TYR A 121 -1.67 -17.03 8.02
CA TYR A 121 -2.78 -17.50 7.19
C TYR A 121 -2.78 -19.02 7.07
N ASN A 122 -1.66 -19.64 6.69
CA ASN A 122 -1.57 -21.09 6.51
C ASN A 122 -1.88 -21.83 7.81
N VAL A 123 -1.48 -21.29 8.96
CA VAL A 123 -1.80 -21.86 10.27
C VAL A 123 -3.30 -21.76 10.58
N MET A 124 -3.95 -20.65 10.24
CA MET A 124 -5.40 -20.50 10.42
C MET A 124 -6.21 -21.39 9.48
N ASP A 125 -5.81 -21.50 8.21
CA ASP A 125 -6.48 -22.34 7.21
C ASP A 125 -6.48 -23.82 7.63
N MET A 126 -5.33 -24.32 8.13
CA MET A 126 -5.22 -25.66 8.69
C MET A 126 -6.11 -25.87 9.93
N GLN A 127 -6.32 -24.84 10.76
CA GLN A 127 -7.17 -24.94 11.96
C GLN A 127 -8.67 -24.96 11.62
N ILE A 128 -9.07 -24.34 10.51
CA ILE A 128 -10.46 -24.38 10.03
C ILE A 128 -10.76 -25.78 9.50
N ASP A 129 -9.87 -26.36 8.68
CA ASP A 129 -10.01 -27.72 8.13
C ASP A 129 -10.11 -28.78 9.26
N GLU A 130 -9.26 -28.69 10.29
CA GLU A 130 -9.33 -29.59 11.46
C GLU A 130 -10.61 -29.45 12.30
N SER A 131 -11.28 -28.30 12.23
CA SER A 131 -12.52 -28.05 12.96
C SER A 131 -13.76 -28.60 12.24
N GLU A 132 -13.75 -28.63 10.90
CA GLU A 132 -14.82 -29.22 10.10
C GLU A 132 -14.79 -30.77 10.13
N ASP A 133 -13.61 -31.37 10.29
CA ASP A 133 -13.45 -32.83 10.43
C ASP A 133 -13.87 -33.38 11.81
N ASN A 134 -14.02 -32.53 12.83
CA ASN A 134 -14.39 -32.92 14.20
C ASN A 134 -15.89 -32.75 14.52
N GLU A 135 -16.71 -32.31 13.55
CA GLU A 135 -18.17 -32.19 13.68
C GLU A 135 -18.98 -33.35 13.04
N LEU A 136 -18.33 -34.49 12.71
CA LEU A 136 -18.96 -35.71 12.16
C LEU A 136 -19.11 -36.86 13.17
#